data_AF-A0A817R6M6-F1
#
_entry.id   AF-A0A817R6M6-F1
#
_cell.length_a   1.000
_cell.length_b   1.000
_cell.length_c   1.000
_cell.angle_alpha   90.00
_cell.angle_beta   90.00
_cell.angle_gamma   90.00
#
_symmetry.space_group_name_H-M   'P 1'
#
loop_
_entity.id
_entity.type
_entity.pdbx_description
1 polymer ?
#
loop_
_entity_poly.entity_id
_entity_poly.type
_entity_poly.pdbx_seq_one_letter_code
_entity_poly.pdbx_strand_id
1 'polypeptide(L)'
;MKYVCCIFLFLRARDIWFIGTLIWEIFNGNGATSATSYRQLGSIPRPLSAAYGDLINPNPSLRSSFDKLLESPFIQNNSLVECLLFLEEIQLKDPGEKQTFFTSLPDKVDQFPSHINERKVLPLLFNAYEFGSSGSAVLPTLFKLGKRLSDSDYKKRIVPIITKLFASTDRMTRFRLLQQLDIYVEHLTPAVVNDDIFSHICSGFTDQEPAIREATVK
;
A
#
# COMPACT_ATOMS: atom_id res chain seq x y z
N MET A 1 -5.33 -15.56 3.28
CA MET A 1 -4.14 -16.45 3.46
C MET A 1 -4.37 -17.97 3.24
N LYS A 2 -5.57 -18.46 2.87
CA LYS A 2 -5.82 -19.92 2.70
C LYS A 2 -5.54 -20.49 1.30
N TYR A 3 -5.35 -19.66 0.28
CA TYR A 3 -5.19 -20.12 -1.11
C TYR A 3 -3.75 -20.44 -1.52
N VAL A 4 -2.76 -20.10 -0.69
CA VAL A 4 -1.35 -20.42 -0.95
C VAL A 4 -1.01 -21.85 -0.48
N CYS A 5 -1.76 -22.39 0.49
CA CYS A 5 -1.40 -23.63 1.19
C CYS A 5 -1.46 -24.90 0.30
N CYS A 6 -2.32 -24.94 -0.73
CA CYS A 6 -2.49 -26.16 -1.54
C CYS A 6 -1.36 -26.44 -2.55
N ILE A 7 -0.53 -25.45 -2.91
CA ILE A 7 0.56 -25.66 -3.88
C ILE A 7 1.88 -26.09 -3.18
N PHE A 8 2.05 -25.76 -1.90
CA PHE A 8 3.29 -26.03 -1.16
C PHE A 8 3.38 -27.42 -0.52
N LEU A 9 2.29 -28.21 -0.54
CA LEU A 9 2.19 -29.55 0.04
C LEU A 9 3.11 -30.62 -0.60
N PHE A 10 3.87 -30.30 -1.65
CA PHE A 10 4.75 -31.24 -2.35
C PHE A 10 6.17 -30.70 -2.66
N LEU A 11 6.65 -29.67 -1.95
CA LEU A 11 8.05 -29.27 -2.12
C LEU A 11 8.99 -30.32 -1.55
N ARG A 12 9.87 -30.85 -2.40
CA ARG A 12 10.91 -31.81 -1.97
C ARG A 12 12.06 -31.05 -1.34
N ALA A 13 12.89 -31.74 -0.55
CA ALA A 13 14.08 -31.17 0.07
C ALA A 13 15.02 -30.44 -0.93
N ARG A 14 15.02 -30.85 -2.20
CA ARG A 14 15.75 -30.15 -3.28
C ARG A 14 15.17 -28.77 -3.57
N ASP A 15 13.85 -28.65 -3.62
CA ASP A 15 13.16 -27.38 -3.91
C ASP A 15 13.37 -26.39 -2.76
N ILE A 16 13.34 -26.88 -1.52
CA ILE A 16 13.67 -26.10 -0.30
C ILE A 16 15.07 -25.50 -0.38
N TRP A 17 16.06 -26.27 -0.84
CA TRP A 17 17.41 -25.76 -1.04
C TRP A 17 17.42 -24.62 -2.07
N PHE A 18 16.73 -24.78 -3.19
CA PHE A 18 16.65 -23.73 -4.22
C PHE A 18 15.93 -22.47 -3.74
N ILE A 19 14.93 -22.60 -2.87
CA ILE A 19 14.32 -21.44 -2.20
C ILE A 19 15.36 -20.74 -1.33
N GLY A 20 16.17 -21.50 -0.58
CA GLY A 20 17.29 -20.94 0.17
C GLY A 20 18.31 -20.22 -0.73
N THR A 21 18.70 -20.81 -1.87
CA THR A 21 19.66 -20.15 -2.77
C THR A 21 19.10 -18.86 -3.35
N LEU A 22 17.81 -18.87 -3.72
CA LEU A 22 17.11 -17.68 -4.19
C LEU A 22 17.06 -16.58 -3.13
N ILE A 23 16.75 -16.93 -1.87
CA ILE A 23 16.77 -15.96 -0.76
C ILE A 23 18.16 -15.33 -0.63
N TRP A 24 19.22 -16.14 -0.69
CA TRP A 24 20.58 -15.61 -0.61
C TRP A 24 20.90 -14.65 -1.75
N GLU A 25 20.52 -14.99 -2.98
CA GLU A 25 20.73 -14.16 -4.17
C GLU A 25 19.95 -12.84 -4.11
N ILE A 26 18.74 -12.84 -3.55
CA ILE A 26 17.95 -11.61 -3.35
C ILE A 26 18.68 -10.62 -2.43
N PHE A 27 19.34 -11.12 -1.37
CA PHE A 27 20.02 -10.24 -0.40
C PHE A 27 21.48 -9.93 -0.78
N ASN A 28 22.16 -10.83 -1.48
CA ASN A 28 23.59 -10.72 -1.78
C ASN A 28 23.92 -10.48 -3.26
N GLY A 29 22.92 -10.53 -4.15
CA GLY A 29 23.09 -10.45 -5.60
C GLY A 29 23.65 -11.73 -6.22
N ASN A 30 24.00 -11.66 -7.51
CA ASN A 30 24.49 -12.79 -8.31
C ASN A 30 26.00 -13.08 -8.06
N GLY A 31 26.41 -13.16 -6.80
CA GLY A 31 27.81 -13.32 -6.38
C GLY A 31 28.22 -14.76 -6.03
N ALA A 32 27.32 -15.74 -6.10
CA ALA A 32 27.62 -17.11 -5.71
C ALA A 32 28.56 -17.78 -6.74
N THR A 33 29.76 -18.17 -6.30
CA THR A 33 30.75 -18.87 -7.15
C THR A 33 30.68 -20.38 -6.99
N SER A 34 30.07 -20.86 -5.91
CA SER A 34 29.94 -22.27 -5.58
C SER A 34 28.83 -22.52 -4.55
N ALA A 35 28.41 -23.77 -4.42
CA ALA A 35 27.37 -24.18 -3.46
C ALA A 35 27.73 -23.86 -1.98
N THR A 36 29.00 -23.67 -1.65
CA THR A 36 29.42 -23.28 -0.29
C THR A 36 29.19 -21.80 -0.01
N SER A 37 29.01 -20.96 -1.04
CA SER A 37 28.72 -19.53 -0.90
C SER A 37 27.40 -19.30 -0.16
N TYR A 38 26.41 -20.14 -0.45
CA TYR A 38 25.10 -20.14 0.21
C TYR A 38 25.15 -20.55 1.70
N ARG A 39 26.31 -20.94 2.24
CA ARG A 39 26.42 -21.16 3.69
C ARG A 39 26.76 -19.89 4.46
N GLN A 40 27.19 -18.85 3.76
CA GLN A 40 27.51 -17.55 4.35
C GLN A 40 26.27 -16.67 4.35
N LEU A 41 25.98 -15.98 5.45
CA LEU A 41 24.77 -15.16 5.54
C LEU A 41 24.86 -13.88 4.70
N GLY A 42 26.05 -13.25 4.64
CA GLY A 42 26.23 -11.96 3.97
C GLY A 42 25.24 -10.91 4.49
N SER A 43 24.44 -10.34 3.59
CA SER A 43 23.43 -9.30 3.85
C SER A 43 22.06 -9.84 4.29
N ILE A 44 21.93 -11.14 4.60
CA ILE A 44 20.66 -11.70 5.08
C ILE A 44 20.30 -11.08 6.45
N PRO A 45 19.08 -10.54 6.62
CA PRO A 45 18.64 -9.96 7.88
C PRO A 45 18.64 -10.96 9.03
N ARG A 46 19.05 -10.50 10.23
CA ARG A 46 19.08 -11.34 11.45
C ARG A 46 17.76 -12.07 11.75
N PRO A 47 16.57 -11.46 11.59
CA PRO A 47 15.31 -12.17 11.84
C PRO A 47 15.04 -13.34 10.88
N LEU A 48 15.73 -13.40 9.73
CA LEU A 48 15.60 -14.44 8.71
C LEU A 48 16.71 -15.51 8.80
N SER A 49 17.82 -15.22 9.47
CA SER A 49 19.04 -16.05 9.40
C SER A 49 18.85 -17.48 9.92
N ALA A 50 18.05 -17.66 10.97
CA ALA A 50 17.77 -18.98 11.53
C ALA A 50 16.96 -19.84 10.54
N ALA A 51 15.84 -19.31 10.06
CA ALA A 51 15.00 -19.98 9.07
C ALA A 51 15.79 -20.27 7.78
N TYR A 52 16.64 -19.34 7.34
CA TYR A 52 17.52 -19.54 6.21
C TYR A 52 18.51 -20.71 6.38
N GLY A 53 19.13 -20.82 7.55
CA GLY A 53 20.08 -21.89 7.85
C GLY A 53 19.45 -23.29 7.73
N ASP A 54 18.19 -23.41 8.15
CA ASP A 54 17.43 -24.67 8.01
C ASP A 54 17.18 -25.03 6.54
N LEU A 55 16.93 -24.06 5.66
CA LEU A 55 16.71 -24.32 4.22
C LEU A 55 17.99 -24.82 3.52
N ILE A 56 19.14 -24.24 3.86
CA ILE A 56 20.45 -24.56 3.29
C ILE A 56 21.18 -25.66 4.09
N ASN A 57 20.44 -26.47 4.87
CA ASN A 57 21.06 -27.58 5.57
C ASN A 57 21.65 -28.59 4.56
N PRO A 58 22.94 -28.97 4.69
CA PRO A 58 23.55 -29.93 3.77
C PRO A 58 22.85 -31.30 3.81
N ASN A 59 22.26 -31.68 4.94
CA ASN A 59 21.47 -32.89 5.06
C ASN A 59 20.02 -32.63 4.61
N PRO A 60 19.55 -33.24 3.49
CA PRO A 60 18.20 -33.03 2.98
C PRO A 60 17.10 -33.39 3.98
N SER A 61 17.33 -34.35 4.86
CA SER A 61 16.35 -34.81 5.86
C SER A 61 16.17 -33.83 7.03
N LEU A 62 17.12 -32.92 7.23
CA LEU A 62 17.08 -31.90 8.30
C LEU A 62 16.58 -30.55 7.80
N ARG A 63 16.27 -30.41 6.50
CA ARG A 63 15.74 -29.16 5.96
C ARG A 63 14.33 -28.91 6.47
N SER A 64 14.03 -27.66 6.81
CA SER A 64 12.69 -27.24 7.21
C SER A 64 11.71 -27.30 6.05
N SER A 65 10.41 -27.40 6.36
CA SER A 65 9.36 -27.16 5.37
C SER A 65 9.28 -25.68 5.05
N PHE A 66 8.70 -25.37 3.88
CA PHE A 66 8.43 -23.99 3.49
C PHE A 66 7.50 -23.28 4.47
N ASP A 67 6.56 -23.98 5.10
CA ASP A 67 5.65 -23.40 6.08
C ASP A 67 6.40 -22.79 7.28
N LYS A 68 7.48 -23.44 7.75
CA LYS A 68 8.32 -22.90 8.82
C LYS A 68 9.03 -21.61 8.41
N LEU A 69 9.38 -21.46 7.13
CA LEU A 69 9.92 -20.20 6.62
C LEU A 69 8.85 -19.11 6.64
N LEU A 70 7.62 -19.43 6.23
CA LEU A 70 6.50 -18.49 6.25
C LEU A 70 6.19 -18.03 7.68
N GLU A 71 6.34 -18.90 8.67
CA GLU A 71 6.18 -18.58 10.11
C GLU A 71 7.33 -17.74 10.68
N SER A 72 8.40 -17.49 9.93
CA SER A 72 9.52 -16.70 10.44
C SER A 72 9.11 -15.26 10.76
N PRO A 73 9.67 -14.64 11.81
CA PRO A 73 9.33 -13.27 12.20
C PRO A 73 9.56 -12.25 11.09
N PHE A 74 10.53 -12.51 10.21
CA PHE A 74 10.82 -11.66 9.05
C PHE A 74 9.66 -11.61 8.04
N ILE A 75 8.99 -12.74 7.82
CA ILE A 75 7.88 -12.85 6.87
C ILE A 75 6.57 -12.45 7.54
N GLN A 76 6.35 -12.84 8.80
CA GLN A 76 5.12 -12.52 9.54
C GLN A 76 5.01 -11.03 9.88
N ASN A 77 6.11 -10.39 10.32
CA ASN A 77 6.08 -8.99 10.77
C ASN A 77 6.53 -8.04 9.66
N ASN A 78 5.83 -8.08 8.53
CA ASN A 78 6.15 -7.26 7.38
C ASN A 78 5.03 -6.23 7.12
N SER A 79 5.30 -4.97 7.44
CA SER A 79 4.35 -3.87 7.34
C SER A 79 3.82 -3.63 5.93
N LEU A 80 4.61 -3.95 4.89
CA LEU A 80 4.17 -3.89 3.49
C LEU A 80 3.12 -4.97 3.22
N VAL A 81 3.43 -6.22 3.60
CA VAL A 81 2.52 -7.36 3.38
C VAL A 81 1.22 -7.15 4.14
N GLU A 82 1.29 -6.74 5.40
CA GLU A 82 0.12 -6.38 6.21
C GLU A 82 -0.71 -5.28 5.55
N CYS A 83 -0.07 -4.23 5.03
CA CYS A 83 -0.75 -3.14 4.33
C CYS A 83 -1.47 -3.61 3.06
N LEU A 84 -0.80 -4.42 2.24
CA LEU A 84 -1.37 -4.93 0.99
C LEU A 84 -2.57 -5.85 1.27
N LEU A 85 -2.44 -6.76 2.23
CA LEU A 85 -3.54 -7.64 2.65
C LEU A 85 -4.72 -6.83 3.21
N PHE A 86 -4.46 -5.81 4.03
CA PHE A 86 -5.51 -4.96 4.56
C PHE A 86 -6.29 -4.24 3.45
N LEU A 87 -5.58 -3.72 2.45
CA LEU A 87 -6.19 -3.06 1.29
C LEU A 87 -6.96 -4.04 0.39
N GLU A 88 -6.47 -5.26 0.20
CA GLU A 88 -7.16 -6.32 -0.56
C GLU A 88 -8.46 -6.75 0.13
N GLU A 89 -8.45 -6.84 1.46
CA GLU A 89 -9.59 -7.26 2.28
C GLU A 89 -10.42 -6.08 2.81
N ILE A 90 -10.26 -4.87 2.25
CA ILE A 90 -10.84 -3.64 2.78
C ILE A 90 -12.37 -3.71 2.97
N GLN A 91 -13.08 -4.48 2.16
CA GLN A 91 -14.53 -4.67 2.28
C GLN A 91 -14.96 -5.38 3.56
N LEU A 92 -14.08 -6.25 4.07
CA LEU A 92 -14.33 -7.07 5.24
C LEU A 92 -13.98 -6.34 6.54
N LYS A 93 -13.33 -5.18 6.44
CA LYS A 93 -12.90 -4.37 7.58
C LYS A 93 -14.02 -3.49 8.10
N ASP A 94 -14.08 -3.33 9.41
CA ASP A 94 -15.03 -2.43 10.02
C ASP A 94 -14.60 -0.94 9.86
N PRO A 95 -15.53 0.03 10.04
CA PRO A 95 -15.19 1.44 9.90
C PRO A 95 -14.08 1.94 10.83
N GLY A 96 -13.95 1.40 12.04
CA GLY A 96 -12.92 1.79 13.01
C GLY A 96 -11.53 1.30 12.61
N GLU A 97 -11.44 0.05 12.13
CA GLU A 97 -10.23 -0.51 11.53
C GLU A 97 -9.79 0.34 10.33
N LYS A 98 -10.72 0.65 9.42
CA LYS A 98 -10.45 1.50 8.24
C LYS A 98 -9.90 2.86 8.64
N GLN A 99 -10.54 3.52 9.60
CA GLN A 99 -10.11 4.83 10.07
C GLN A 99 -8.69 4.79 10.65
N THR A 100 -8.40 3.81 11.50
CA THR A 100 -7.07 3.64 12.11
C THR A 100 -6.02 3.38 11.04
N PHE A 101 -6.33 2.48 10.10
CA PHE A 101 -5.44 2.14 8.99
C PHE A 101 -5.12 3.37 8.13
N PHE A 102 -6.13 4.06 7.60
CA PHE A 102 -5.93 5.21 6.71
C PHE A 102 -5.29 6.42 7.39
N THR A 103 -5.42 6.54 8.73
CA THR A 103 -4.69 7.56 9.50
C THR A 103 -3.19 7.30 9.51
N SER A 104 -2.79 6.03 9.65
CA SER A 104 -1.37 5.64 9.70
C SER A 104 -0.73 5.38 8.33
N LEU A 105 -1.54 5.16 7.30
CA LEU A 105 -1.09 4.74 5.97
C LEU A 105 -0.13 5.75 5.29
N PRO A 106 -0.34 7.09 5.36
CA PRO A 106 0.58 8.04 4.76
C PRO A 106 2.02 7.88 5.23
N ASP A 107 2.24 7.54 6.50
CA ASP A 107 3.59 7.38 7.06
C ASP A 107 4.19 6.02 6.69
N LYS A 108 3.36 4.97 6.62
CA LYS A 108 3.78 3.63 6.21
C LYS A 108 4.29 3.62 4.77
N VAL A 109 3.60 4.31 3.85
CA VAL A 109 3.97 4.29 2.42
C VAL A 109 5.33 4.94 2.12
N ASP A 110 5.88 5.77 3.02
CA ASP A 110 7.24 6.32 2.84
C ASP A 110 8.33 5.26 2.99
N GLN A 111 8.05 4.19 3.72
CA GLN A 111 8.99 3.09 3.97
C GLN A 111 8.95 2.03 2.87
N PHE A 112 7.96 2.10 1.99
CA PHE A 112 7.73 1.10 0.96
C PHE A 112 8.53 1.41 -0.31
N PRO A 113 8.98 0.38 -1.06
CA PRO A 113 9.63 0.59 -2.34
C PRO A 113 8.73 1.38 -3.30
N SER A 114 9.28 2.39 -3.95
CA SER A 114 8.52 3.33 -4.81
C SER A 114 7.65 2.64 -5.85
N HIS A 115 8.18 1.59 -6.46
CA HIS A 115 7.50 0.82 -7.49
C HIS A 115 6.32 0.01 -6.95
N ILE A 116 6.38 -0.47 -5.71
CA ILE A 116 5.26 -1.14 -5.04
C ILE A 116 4.17 -0.12 -4.71
N ASN A 117 4.55 1.09 -4.28
CA ASN A 117 3.56 2.15 -4.05
C ASN A 117 2.77 2.47 -5.33
N GLU A 118 3.46 2.60 -6.45
CA GLU A 118 2.84 2.96 -7.73
C GLU A 118 2.03 1.80 -8.34
N ARG A 119 2.58 0.57 -8.34
CA ARG A 119 2.00 -0.57 -9.06
C ARG A 119 1.07 -1.45 -8.23
N LYS A 120 1.08 -1.32 -6.91
CA LYS A 120 0.24 -2.12 -6.01
C LYS A 120 -0.59 -1.26 -5.08
N VAL A 121 0.04 -0.43 -4.25
CA VAL A 121 -0.68 0.35 -3.23
C VAL A 121 -1.67 1.32 -3.87
N LEU A 122 -1.24 2.08 -4.88
CA LEU A 122 -2.10 3.07 -5.54
C LEU A 122 -3.31 2.44 -6.26
N PRO A 123 -3.17 1.37 -7.08
CA PRO A 123 -4.32 0.62 -7.60
C PRO A 123 -5.27 0.11 -6.52
N LEU A 124 -4.73 -0.40 -5.41
CA LEU A 124 -5.54 -0.87 -4.30
C LEU A 124 -6.26 0.27 -3.57
N LEU A 125 -5.66 1.46 -3.48
CA LEU A 125 -6.32 2.67 -2.96
C LEU A 125 -7.50 3.10 -3.83
N PHE A 126 -7.36 3.04 -5.16
CA PHE A 126 -8.47 3.31 -6.08
C PHE A 126 -9.61 2.32 -5.85
N ASN A 127 -9.30 1.03 -5.70
CA ASN A 127 -10.31 0.01 -5.38
C ASN A 127 -10.94 0.23 -4.01
N ALA A 128 -10.16 0.62 -3.00
CA ALA A 128 -10.64 0.93 -1.66
C ALA A 128 -11.52 2.18 -1.61
N TYR A 129 -11.30 3.13 -2.51
CA TYR A 129 -12.19 4.27 -2.71
C TYR A 129 -13.50 3.85 -3.37
N GLU A 130 -13.43 3.19 -4.53
CA GLU A 130 -14.61 2.84 -5.34
C GLU A 130 -15.53 1.83 -4.64
N PHE A 131 -14.93 0.80 -4.02
CA PHE A 131 -15.70 -0.29 -3.44
C PHE A 131 -15.68 -0.27 -1.92
N GLY A 132 -14.62 0.26 -1.28
CA GLY A 132 -14.34 0.08 0.15
C GLY A 132 -15.12 0.96 1.11
N SER A 133 -15.98 1.84 0.60
CA SER A 133 -16.69 2.84 1.41
C SER A 133 -15.74 3.66 2.30
N SER A 134 -14.51 3.89 1.82
CA SER A 134 -13.46 4.58 2.58
C SER A 134 -13.59 6.12 2.50
N GLY A 135 -14.40 6.63 1.56
CA GLY A 135 -14.70 8.06 1.43
C GLY A 135 -13.45 8.92 1.34
N SER A 136 -13.42 10.02 2.09
CA SER A 136 -12.27 10.94 2.15
C SER A 136 -11.06 10.41 2.93
N ALA A 137 -11.14 9.25 3.59
CA ALA A 137 -10.02 8.72 4.38
C ALA A 137 -8.83 8.31 3.50
N VAL A 138 -9.06 7.97 2.22
CA VAL A 138 -7.98 7.61 1.28
C VAL A 138 -7.16 8.83 0.83
N LEU A 139 -7.73 10.04 0.90
CA LEU A 139 -7.17 11.24 0.26
C LEU A 139 -5.74 11.58 0.69
N PRO A 140 -5.37 11.54 1.99
CA PRO A 140 -4.02 11.89 2.39
C PRO A 140 -2.96 11.00 1.74
N THR A 141 -3.21 9.69 1.68
CA THR A 141 -2.30 8.74 1.03
C THR A 141 -2.36 8.88 -0.49
N LEU A 142 -3.57 9.07 -1.04
CA LEU A 142 -3.76 9.21 -2.48
C LEU A 142 -3.01 10.41 -3.05
N PHE A 143 -3.12 11.58 -2.41
CA PHE A 143 -2.38 12.78 -2.83
C PHE A 143 -0.88 12.63 -2.63
N LYS A 144 -0.45 12.00 -1.53
CA LYS A 144 0.97 11.75 -1.27
C LYS A 144 1.61 10.89 -2.35
N LEU A 145 0.95 9.82 -2.78
CA LEU A 145 1.41 8.98 -3.89
C LEU A 145 1.20 9.66 -5.24
N GLY A 146 0.14 10.45 -5.37
CA GLY A 146 -0.19 11.21 -6.58
C GLY A 146 0.90 12.18 -7.01
N LYS A 147 1.65 12.77 -6.07
CA LYS A 147 2.81 13.64 -6.38
C LYS A 147 3.90 12.98 -7.22
N ARG A 148 3.92 11.64 -7.29
CA ARG A 148 4.88 10.87 -8.09
C ARG A 148 4.37 10.54 -9.50
N LEU A 149 3.10 10.82 -9.78
CA LEU A 149 2.50 10.58 -11.08
C LEU A 149 2.82 11.72 -12.07
N SER A 150 2.76 11.40 -13.35
CA SER A 150 2.72 12.45 -14.38
C SER A 150 1.44 13.27 -14.24
N ASP A 151 1.46 14.53 -14.66
CA ASP A 151 0.26 15.38 -14.67
C ASP A 151 -0.91 14.74 -15.45
N SER A 152 -0.59 14.05 -16.56
CA SER A 152 -1.59 13.31 -17.34
C SER A 152 -2.24 12.17 -16.56
N ASP A 153 -1.44 11.39 -15.83
CA ASP A 153 -1.95 10.28 -15.01
C ASP A 153 -2.72 10.78 -13.79
N TYR A 154 -2.26 11.88 -13.17
CA TYR A 154 -2.96 12.53 -12.08
C TYR A 154 -4.35 12.98 -12.53
N LYS A 155 -4.44 13.70 -13.65
CA LYS A 155 -5.70 14.15 -14.25
C LYS A 155 -6.62 13.00 -14.61
N LYS A 156 -6.08 11.89 -15.14
CA LYS A 156 -6.90 10.73 -15.54
C LYS A 156 -7.42 9.92 -14.35
N ARG A 157 -6.65 9.83 -13.26
CA ARG A 157 -6.93 8.86 -12.18
C ARG A 157 -7.41 9.51 -10.88
N ILE A 158 -6.91 10.70 -10.52
CA ILE A 158 -7.19 11.34 -9.23
C ILE A 158 -8.24 12.44 -9.35
N VAL A 159 -8.23 13.24 -10.42
CA VAL A 159 -9.23 14.32 -10.61
C VAL A 159 -10.68 13.79 -10.58
N PRO A 160 -11.04 12.67 -11.23
CA PRO A 160 -12.41 12.12 -11.15
C PRO A 160 -12.84 11.73 -9.73
N ILE A 161 -11.89 11.36 -8.87
CA ILE A 161 -12.15 11.02 -7.46
C ILE A 161 -12.44 12.30 -6.67
N ILE A 162 -11.67 13.36 -6.93
CA ILE A 162 -11.86 14.68 -6.31
C ILE A 162 -13.23 15.24 -6.66
N THR A 163 -13.63 15.24 -7.94
CA THR A 163 -14.94 15.74 -8.37
C THR A 163 -16.08 14.96 -7.73
N LYS A 164 -16.00 13.63 -7.73
CA LYS A 164 -16.99 12.75 -7.08
C LYS A 164 -17.08 12.97 -5.56
N LEU A 165 -15.96 13.29 -4.89
CA LEU A 165 -15.96 13.62 -3.47
C LEU A 165 -16.53 15.02 -3.18
N PHE A 166 -16.30 16.01 -4.04
CA PHE A 166 -16.95 17.32 -3.91
C PHE A 166 -18.48 17.24 -4.10
N ALA A 167 -18.93 16.35 -4.99
CA ALA A 167 -20.36 16.06 -5.18
C ALA A 167 -21.02 15.36 -3.98
N SER A 168 -20.24 14.85 -3.02
CA SER A 168 -20.77 14.27 -1.79
C SER A 168 -21.39 15.33 -0.88
N THR A 169 -22.48 14.97 -0.20
CA THR A 169 -23.10 15.82 0.83
C THR A 169 -22.34 15.81 2.15
N ASP A 170 -21.31 14.99 2.31
CA ASP A 170 -20.51 14.87 3.54
C ASP A 170 -19.67 16.14 3.81
N ARG A 171 -20.00 16.83 4.90
CA ARG A 171 -19.36 18.09 5.31
C ARG A 171 -17.87 17.90 5.61
N MET A 172 -17.51 16.79 6.24
CA MET A 172 -16.12 16.49 6.62
C MET A 172 -15.24 16.22 5.39
N THR A 173 -15.78 15.52 4.40
CA THR A 173 -15.13 15.32 3.10
C THR A 173 -14.86 16.66 2.41
N ARG A 174 -15.86 17.54 2.34
CA ARG A 174 -15.66 18.90 1.77
C ARG A 174 -14.59 19.67 2.51
N PHE A 175 -14.64 19.70 3.84
CA PHE A 175 -13.64 20.38 4.65
C PHE A 175 -12.22 19.86 4.38
N ARG A 176 -12.04 18.54 4.31
CA ARG A 176 -10.74 17.91 4.00
C ARG A 176 -10.24 18.26 2.60
N LEU A 177 -11.12 18.27 1.59
CA LEU A 177 -10.76 18.67 0.23
C LEU A 177 -10.30 20.12 0.18
N LEU A 178 -11.00 21.03 0.86
CA LEU A 178 -10.63 22.45 0.93
C LEU A 178 -9.29 22.64 1.64
N GLN A 179 -9.03 21.94 2.75
CA GLN A 179 -7.75 22.02 3.46
C GLN A 179 -6.54 21.56 2.64
N GLN A 180 -6.77 20.77 1.58
CA GLN A 180 -5.71 20.19 0.75
C GLN A 180 -5.74 20.75 -0.68
N LEU A 181 -6.48 21.83 -0.94
CA LEU A 181 -6.69 22.41 -2.27
C LEU A 181 -5.37 22.71 -3.00
N ASP A 182 -4.40 23.28 -2.29
CA ASP A 182 -3.06 23.60 -2.82
C ASP A 182 -2.31 22.39 -3.39
N ILE A 183 -2.66 21.16 -2.96
CA ILE A 183 -1.99 19.94 -3.42
C ILE A 183 -2.45 19.55 -4.83
N TYR A 184 -3.68 19.89 -5.21
CA TYR A 184 -4.28 19.39 -6.46
C TYR A 184 -4.82 20.47 -7.39
N VAL A 185 -4.87 21.73 -6.97
CA VAL A 185 -5.43 22.84 -7.77
C VAL A 185 -4.76 22.99 -9.13
N GLU A 186 -3.43 22.80 -9.21
CA GLU A 186 -2.67 22.89 -10.47
C GLU A 186 -3.05 21.81 -11.49
N HIS A 187 -3.64 20.71 -11.03
CA HIS A 187 -4.10 19.62 -11.89
C HIS A 187 -5.54 19.82 -12.39
N LEU A 188 -6.29 20.79 -11.86
CA LEU A 188 -7.66 21.06 -12.27
C LEU A 188 -7.69 21.94 -13.52
N THR A 189 -8.52 21.57 -14.49
CA THR A 189 -8.77 22.42 -15.66
C THR A 189 -9.90 23.41 -15.35
N PRO A 190 -9.95 24.57 -16.01
CA PRO A 190 -11.05 25.52 -15.82
C PRO A 190 -12.44 24.91 -16.05
N ALA A 191 -12.56 23.98 -16.99
CA ALA A 191 -13.80 23.25 -17.25
C ALA A 191 -14.21 22.40 -16.03
N VAL A 192 -13.30 21.57 -15.51
CA VAL A 192 -13.57 20.74 -14.33
C VAL A 192 -13.94 21.60 -13.11
N VAL A 193 -13.25 22.73 -12.93
CA VAL A 193 -13.58 23.65 -11.83
C VAL A 193 -14.99 24.19 -11.98
N ASN A 194 -15.34 24.75 -13.13
CA ASN A 194 -16.63 25.40 -13.36
C ASN A 194 -17.80 24.39 -13.35
N ASP A 195 -17.61 23.26 -14.02
CA ASP A 195 -18.69 22.32 -14.32
C ASP A 195 -18.90 21.33 -13.17
N ASP A 196 -17.82 20.85 -12.54
CA ASP A 196 -17.88 19.72 -11.59
C ASP A 196 -17.62 20.10 -10.12
N ILE A 197 -16.99 21.25 -9.83
CA ILE A 197 -16.52 21.56 -8.47
C ILE A 197 -17.16 22.84 -7.90
N PHE A 198 -17.28 23.90 -8.69
CA PHE A 198 -17.61 25.24 -8.22
C PHE A 198 -18.95 25.31 -7.48
N SER A 199 -19.99 24.67 -8.02
CA SER A 199 -21.31 24.63 -7.40
C SER A 199 -21.28 23.99 -6.00
N HIS A 200 -20.44 22.97 -5.81
CA HIS A 200 -20.27 22.29 -4.52
C HIS A 200 -19.47 23.12 -3.52
N ILE A 201 -18.47 23.86 -3.97
CA ILE A 201 -17.72 24.81 -3.12
C ILE A 201 -18.64 25.92 -2.63
N CYS A 202 -19.50 26.48 -3.49
CA CYS A 202 -20.40 27.57 -3.14
C CYS A 202 -21.31 27.27 -1.93
N SER A 203 -21.69 26.00 -1.74
CA SER A 203 -22.47 25.58 -0.57
C SER A 203 -21.74 25.79 0.76
N GLY A 204 -20.41 25.80 0.74
CA GLY A 204 -19.55 26.00 1.89
C GLY A 204 -19.62 27.41 2.48
N PHE A 205 -19.95 28.44 1.68
CA PHE A 205 -20.07 29.83 2.16
C PHE A 205 -21.22 30.02 3.16
N THR A 206 -22.26 29.19 3.03
CA THR A 206 -23.46 29.22 3.90
C THR A 206 -23.51 28.04 4.87
N ASP A 207 -22.41 27.28 5.03
CA ASP A 207 -22.38 26.14 5.94
C ASP A 207 -22.58 26.61 7.39
N GLN A 208 -23.17 25.76 8.23
CA GLN A 208 -23.40 26.06 9.65
C GLN A 208 -22.08 26.09 10.43
N GLU A 209 -21.11 25.26 10.05
CA GLU A 209 -19.83 25.15 10.73
C GLU A 209 -18.90 26.31 10.31
N PRO A 210 -18.45 27.18 11.26
CA PRO A 210 -17.58 28.31 10.94
C PRO A 210 -16.28 27.90 10.26
N ALA A 211 -15.67 26.80 10.69
CA ALA A 211 -14.43 26.30 10.12
C ALA A 211 -14.55 25.96 8.62
N ILE A 212 -15.71 25.46 8.17
CA ILE A 212 -15.96 25.16 6.76
C ILE A 212 -16.09 26.46 5.96
N ARG A 213 -16.82 27.45 6.49
CA ARG A 213 -16.94 28.77 5.84
C ARG A 213 -15.57 29.41 5.67
N GLU A 214 -14.74 29.41 6.71
CA GLU A 214 -13.38 29.95 6.67
C GLU A 214 -12.50 29.21 5.66
N ALA A 215 -12.57 27.87 5.63
CA ALA A 215 -11.83 27.07 4.65
C ALA A 215 -12.32 27.27 3.21
N THR A 216 -13.57 27.68 3.01
CA THR A 216 -14.13 27.95 1.67
C THR A 216 -13.70 29.32 1.13
N VAL A 217 -13.40 30.28 2.01
CA VAL A 217 -12.96 31.64 1.64
C VAL A 217 -11.48 31.70 1.29
N LYS A 218 -10.66 30.87 1.94
CA LYS A 218 -9.21 30.77 1.69
C LYS A 218 -8.93 30.19 0.30
#